data_AF-A0A4Y3VDJ1-F1
#
_entry.id   AF-A0A4Y3VDJ1-F1
#
_cell.length_a   1.000
_cell.length_b   1.000
_cell.length_c   1.000
_cell.angle_alpha   90.00
_cell.angle_beta   90.00
_cell.angle_gamma   90.00
#
_symmetry.space_group_name_H-M   'P 1'
#
loop_
_entity.id
_entity.type
_entity.pdbx_description
1 polymer ?
#
loop_
_entity_poly.entity_id
_entity_poly.type
_entity_poly.pdbx_seq_one_letter_code
_entity_poly.pdbx_strand_id
1 'polypeptide(L)' 'MTVRALEPLVRGVPPIRSRCGPRRRRPAKLHADKGYDHDHLRRWLRTRRIVPRTARKGIEGWHDP' A
#
# COMPACT_ATOMS: atom_id res chain seq x y z
N MET A 1 -6.10 7.64 -19.78
CA MET A 1 -4.72 7.47 -19.28
C MET A 1 -4.73 7.63 -17.76
N THR A 2 -5.09 6.57 -17.02
CA THR A 2 -5.26 6.61 -15.55
C THR A 2 -3.95 6.25 -14.83
N VAL A 3 -3.70 6.96 -13.73
CA VAL A 3 -2.47 7.03 -12.93
C VAL A 3 -1.91 5.64 -12.55
N ARG A 4 -0.74 5.26 -13.09
CA ARG A 4 -0.01 4.02 -12.73
C ARG A 4 1.31 4.25 -11.98
N ALA A 5 1.53 5.44 -11.42
CA ALA A 5 2.84 5.81 -10.84
C ALA A 5 3.29 4.89 -9.68
N LEU A 6 2.37 4.26 -8.94
CA LEU A 6 2.73 3.40 -7.82
C LEU A 6 3.34 2.05 -8.23
N GLU A 7 2.95 1.53 -9.40
CA GLU A 7 3.41 0.20 -9.85
C GLU A 7 4.94 0.11 -10.09
N PRO A 8 5.56 1.06 -10.83
CA PRO A 8 7.01 1.06 -11.00
C PRO A 8 7.73 1.41 -9.70
N LEU A 9 7.19 2.29 -8.86
CA LEU A 9 7.80 2.63 -7.56
C LEU A 9 7.94 1.42 -6.64
N VAL A 10 6.90 0.59 -6.55
CA VAL A 10 6.95 -0.65 -5.73
C VAL A 10 7.90 -1.69 -6.33
N ARG A 11 8.10 -1.69 -7.65
CA ARG A 11 9.07 -2.59 -8.32
C ARG A 11 10.52 -2.13 -8.16
N GLY A 12 10.76 -0.82 -8.04
CA GLY A 12 12.07 -0.23 -7.86
C GLY A 12 12.65 -0.35 -6.44
N VAL A 13 11.90 -0.88 -5.47
CA VAL A 13 12.38 -1.03 -4.09
C VAL A 13 13.55 -2.03 -4.05
N PRO A 14 14.75 -1.63 -3.61
CA PRO A 14 15.90 -2.53 -3.53
C PRO A 14 15.66 -3.62 -2.48
N PRO A 15 16.42 -4.74 -2.52
CA PRO A 15 16.29 -5.81 -1.55
C PRO A 15 16.45 -5.31 -0.11
N ILE A 16 15.39 -5.42 0.67
CA ILE A 16 15.33 -5.01 2.07
C ILE A 16 16.04 -6.08 2.91
N ARG A 17 16.94 -5.65 3.79
CA ARG A 17 17.58 -6.52 4.80
C ARG A 17 16.48 -7.20 5.63
N SER A 18 16.47 -8.53 5.61
CA SER A 18 15.66 -9.32 6.54
C SER A 18 16.48 -9.61 7.77
N ARG A 19 15.86 -9.50 8.96
CA ARG A 19 16.51 -9.89 10.23
C ARG A 19 16.81 -11.40 10.28
N CYS A 20 15.95 -12.20 9.65
CA CYS A 20 16.14 -13.65 9.49
C CYS A 20 15.72 -14.08 8.07
N GLY A 21 16.50 -14.95 7.44
CA GLY A 21 16.24 -15.47 6.09
C GLY A 21 16.61 -14.51 4.94
N PRO A 22 16.31 -14.89 3.68
CA PRO A 22 16.72 -14.14 2.49
C PRO A 22 16.21 -12.69 2.48
N ARG A 23 16.97 -11.79 1.83
CA ARG A 23 16.55 -10.39 1.63
C ARG A 23 15.21 -10.35 0.91
N ARG A 24 14.26 -9.60 1.47
CA ARG A 24 12.94 -9.44 0.84
C ARG A 24 13.06 -8.39 -0.24
N ARG A 25 12.65 -8.72 -1.47
CA ARG A 25 12.57 -7.73 -2.56
C ARG A 25 11.39 -6.76 -2.42
N ARG A 26 10.55 -6.91 -1.38
CA ARG A 26 9.35 -6.11 -1.16
C ARG A 26 9.09 -5.89 0.34
N PRO A 27 8.58 -4.73 0.74
CA PRO A 27 8.24 -4.43 2.12
C PRO A 27 7.05 -5.26 2.60
N ALA A 28 7.04 -5.63 3.89
CA ALA A 28 5.92 -6.38 4.47
C ALA A 28 4.68 -5.49 4.70
N LYS A 29 4.88 -4.18 4.88
CA LYS A 29 3.83 -3.19 5.15
C LYS A 29 4.08 -1.96 4.28
N LEU A 30 3.03 -1.36 3.75
CA LEU A 30 3.09 -0.10 3.01
C LEU A 30 2.16 0.91 3.69
N HIS A 31 2.72 2.03 4.15
CA HIS A 31 1.91 3.18 4.53
C HIS A 31 1.51 3.92 3.26
N ALA A 32 0.20 4.11 3.10
CA ALA A 32 -0.36 4.81 1.96
C ALA A 32 -1.15 6.02 2.48
N ASP A 33 -1.04 7.13 1.76
CA ASP A 33 -1.76 8.36 2.08
C ASP A 33 -3.29 8.19 1.93
N LYS A 34 -4.08 9.09 2.55
CA LYS A 34 -5.56 9.15 2.46
C LYS A 34 -6.03 9.12 1.00
N GLY A 35 -5.23 9.63 0.06
CA GLY A 35 -5.52 9.63 -1.38
C GLY A 35 -5.34 8.29 -2.11
N TYR A 36 -4.72 7.28 -1.50
CA TYR A 36 -4.50 5.95 -2.09
C TYR A 36 -5.38 4.86 -1.48
N ASP A 37 -6.39 5.25 -0.70
CA ASP A 37 -7.36 4.34 -0.11
C ASP A 37 -8.38 3.84 -1.15
N HIS A 38 -7.92 2.96 -2.04
CA HIS A 38 -8.78 2.33 -3.05
C HIS A 38 -8.75 0.80 -2.93
N ASP A 39 -9.90 0.17 -3.10
CA ASP A 39 -10.03 -1.29 -2.97
C ASP A 39 -9.18 -2.07 -3.98
N HIS A 40 -9.02 -1.54 -5.19
CA HIS A 40 -8.18 -2.17 -6.22
C HIS A 40 -6.70 -2.18 -5.79
N LEU A 41 -6.22 -1.09 -5.18
CA LEU A 41 -4.87 -0.96 -4.63
C LEU A 41 -4.68 -1.87 -3.41
N ARG A 42 -5.68 -1.93 -2.52
CA ARG A 42 -5.67 -2.85 -1.36
C ARG A 42 -5.57 -4.31 -1.82
N ARG A 43 -6.34 -4.71 -2.84
CA ARG A 43 -6.32 -6.07 -3.40
C ARG A 43 -4.97 -6.37 -4.04
N TRP A 44 -4.44 -5.46 -4.85
CA TRP A 44 -3.15 -5.61 -5.53
C TRP A 44 -1.96 -5.67 -4.55
N LEU A 45 -1.98 -4.94 -3.44
CA LEU A 45 -0.95 -5.03 -2.41
C LEU A 45 -1.02 -6.37 -1.66
N ARG A 46 -2.22 -6.87 -1.37
CA ARG A 46 -2.42 -8.17 -0.72
C ARG A 46 -1.94 -9.34 -1.57
N THR A 47 -2.17 -9.34 -2.89
CA THR A 47 -1.62 -10.40 -3.78
C THR A 47 -0.10 -10.45 -3.74
N ARG A 48 0.55 -9.33 -3.40
CA ARG A 48 2.01 -9.21 -3.26
C ARG A 48 2.51 -9.43 -1.83
N ARG A 49 1.63 -9.86 -0.91
CA ARG A 49 1.90 -10.03 0.53
C ARG A 49 2.38 -8.74 1.21
N ILE A 50 1.96 -7.59 0.68
CA ILE A 50 2.22 -6.27 1.27
C ILE A 50 0.97 -5.87 2.03
N VAL A 51 1.09 -5.57 3.31
CA VAL A 51 -0.03 -5.13 4.14
C VAL A 51 -0.21 -3.62 3.98
N PRO A 52 -1.28 -3.12 3.34
CA PRO A 52 -1.58 -1.70 3.31
C PRO A 52 -1.96 -1.21 4.71
N ARG A 53 -1.35 -0.11 5.13
CA ARG A 53 -1.67 0.66 6.34
C ARG A 53 -2.07 2.06 5.88
N THR A 54 -3.35 2.21 5.56
CA THR A 54 -3.98 3.51 5.32
C THR A 54 -4.73 3.93 6.58
N ALA A 55 -4.77 5.23 6.88
CA ALA A 55 -5.79 5.77 7.77
C ALA A 55 -7.15 5.50 7.09
N ARG A 56 -8.08 4.80 7.75
CA ARG A 56 -9.41 4.54 7.17
C ARG A 56 -10.08 5.86 6.81
N LYS A 57 -10.35 6.11 5.53
CA LYS A 57 -11.25 7.21 5.12
C LYS A 57 -12.68 6.71 5.28
N GLY A 58 -13.43 7.26 6.23
CA GLY A 58 -14.81 6.83 6.51
C GLY A 58 -15.41 7.27 7.86
N ILE A 59 -14.76 8.19 8.58
CA ILE A 59 -15.31 8.87 9.78
C ILE A 59 -15.51 10.37 9.52
N GLU A 60 -15.95 10.71 8.31
CA GLU A 60 -16.58 12.01 8.01
C GLU A 60 -18.05 11.72 7.67
N GLY A 61 -18.72 11.03 8.61
CA GLY A 61 -20.17 10.95 8.72
C GLY A 61 -20.59 11.82 9.90
N TRP A 62 -20.44 13.13 9.77
CA TRP A 62 -21.18 14.13 10.52
C TRP A 62 -21.87 15.02 9.49
N HIS A 63 -22.92 14.47 8.89
CA HIS A 63 -24.02 15.25 8.36
C HIS A 63 -25.11 15.10 9.41
N ASP A 64 -25.13 16.01 10.39
CA ASP A 64 -26.36 16.28 11.12
C ASP A 64 -27.27 17.07 10.17
N PRO A 65 -28.54 16.68 10.02
CA PRO A 65 -29.54 17.48 9.30
C PRO A 65 -29.83 18.81 10.00
#